data_AF-A0A536XVL5-F1
#
_entry.id   AF-A0A536XVL5-F1
#
_cell.length_a   1.000
_cell.length_b   1.000
_cell.length_c   1.000
_cell.angle_alpha   90.00
_cell.angle_beta   90.00
_cell.angle_gamma   90.00
#
_symmetry.space_group_name_H-M   'P 1'
#
loop_
_entity.id
_entity.type
_entity.pdbx_description
1 polymer ?
#
loop_
_entity_poly.entity_id
_entity_poly.type
_entity_poly.pdbx_seq_one_letter_code
_entity_poly.pdbx_strand_id
1 'polypeptide(L)'
;FYFDAANDYKVFVFLQNADGTLAPPVKYATASTYGCMAKTVSIGDVNHDGRNDVIIGDSGCGIEVFLQNGAGSLAPGVFYPSVDSYKVRIADLNNDGLLDVVGIGWGTDTASVWLQNGGGTLDPPVAYGIAHGGWDDLEVGDVNNDGLADIVVMSGQASLRVGVLGQRPGGGFEAPAYYNIPDVFPGGIAVGDLNGDGANDVVVAYGGNKPSSKIGVYYQNASRTLDPIAAHDSYDIPEAVEIADVTGDGRKDIVVLHGGWMAMGVYRQMPDGTLAAEDLYGIPYASHYNPHGLAVGDISGDGRNDVVIADYNYGLVVLYRNDSIAPTAFSAPRAAMNPAAAGPLYFGKRLRK
;
A
#
# COMPACT_ATOMS: atom_id res chain seq x y z
N PHE A 1 22.59 0.39 19.29
CA PHE A 1 22.04 -0.19 18.05
C PHE A 1 22.66 -1.55 17.86
N TYR A 2 21.83 -2.59 17.87
CA TYR A 2 22.26 -3.97 17.61
C TYR A 2 21.98 -4.23 16.13
N PHE A 3 23.02 -4.58 15.36
CA PHE A 3 22.87 -5.02 13.98
C PHE A 3 22.82 -6.54 13.97
N ASP A 4 21.77 -7.11 13.40
CA ASP A 4 21.61 -8.53 13.17
C ASP A 4 21.83 -8.87 11.70
N ALA A 5 23.02 -9.38 11.37
CA ALA A 5 23.38 -9.75 10.00
C ALA A 5 22.41 -10.77 9.35
N ALA A 6 21.70 -11.57 10.15
CA ALA A 6 20.77 -12.57 9.64
C ALA A 6 19.41 -11.99 9.23
N ASN A 7 19.03 -10.81 9.72
CA ASN A 7 17.69 -10.24 9.55
C ASN A 7 17.70 -8.82 8.99
N ASP A 8 18.68 -8.00 9.37
CA ASP A 8 18.76 -6.61 8.96
C ASP A 8 19.08 -6.46 7.48
N TYR A 9 18.40 -5.50 6.85
CA TYR A 9 18.59 -5.15 5.43
C TYR A 9 18.35 -6.36 4.52
N LYS A 10 17.20 -7.02 4.72
CA LYS A 10 16.75 -8.18 3.94
C LYS A 10 15.30 -8.02 3.49
N VAL A 11 15.02 -8.44 2.26
CA VAL A 11 13.65 -8.76 1.84
C VAL A 11 13.35 -10.20 2.23
N PHE A 12 12.22 -10.41 2.90
CA PHE A 12 11.75 -11.72 3.31
C PHE A 12 10.61 -12.16 2.39
N VAL A 13 10.79 -13.27 1.69
CA VAL A 13 9.78 -13.85 0.81
C VAL A 13 9.27 -15.14 1.42
N PHE A 14 7.98 -15.15 1.77
CA PHE A 14 7.29 -16.31 2.29
C PHE A 14 6.54 -16.99 1.15
N LEU A 15 6.95 -18.21 0.81
CA LEU A 15 6.26 -19.00 -0.20
C LEU A 15 5.08 -19.72 0.44
N GLN A 16 3.94 -19.72 -0.24
CA GLN A 16 2.80 -20.52 0.19
C GLN A 16 2.94 -21.96 -0.31
N ASN A 17 2.76 -22.90 0.60
CA ASN A 17 2.67 -24.33 0.33
C ASN A 17 1.29 -24.71 -0.21
N ALA A 18 1.18 -25.86 -0.86
CA ALA A 18 -0.08 -26.34 -1.44
C ALA A 18 -1.23 -26.54 -0.42
N ASP A 19 -0.92 -26.58 0.89
CA ASP A 19 -1.89 -26.69 1.97
C ASP A 19 -2.33 -25.33 2.55
N GLY A 20 -1.91 -24.22 1.92
CA GLY A 20 -2.20 -22.85 2.33
C GLY A 20 -1.28 -22.31 3.42
N THR A 21 -0.36 -23.11 3.97
CA THR A 21 0.61 -22.64 4.98
C THR A 21 1.77 -21.87 4.35
N LEU A 22 2.44 -21.01 5.12
CA LEU A 22 3.65 -20.33 4.66
C LEU A 22 4.91 -21.13 5.04
N ALA A 23 5.78 -21.36 4.06
CA ALA A 23 7.10 -21.89 4.27
C ALA A 23 7.99 -20.87 5.02
N PRO A 24 9.09 -21.32 5.66
CA PRO A 24 10.11 -20.42 6.19
C PRO A 24 10.57 -19.42 5.11
N PRO A 25 10.84 -18.16 5.48
CA PRO A 25 11.14 -17.13 4.50
C PRO A 25 12.49 -17.37 3.83
N VAL A 26 12.53 -17.14 2.53
CA VAL A 26 13.78 -16.92 1.79
C VAL A 26 14.17 -15.46 1.96
N LYS A 27 15.44 -15.19 2.26
CA LYS A 27 15.95 -13.85 2.54
C LYS A 27 16.86 -13.38 1.42
N TYR A 28 16.64 -12.18 0.92
CA TYR A 28 17.45 -11.54 -0.11
C TYR A 28 18.12 -10.30 0.46
N ALA A 29 19.43 -10.17 0.23
CA ALA A 29 20.19 -9.00 0.68
C ALA A 29 19.75 -7.74 -0.07
N THR A 30 19.61 -6.64 0.68
CA THR A 30 19.36 -5.32 0.11
C THR A 30 20.59 -4.43 0.18
N ALA A 31 20.59 -3.36 -0.60
CA ALA A 31 21.56 -2.26 -0.47
C ALA A 31 21.30 -1.34 0.73
N SER A 32 20.21 -1.57 1.48
CA SER A 32 19.81 -0.76 2.62
C SER A 32 20.92 -0.66 3.68
N THR A 33 20.96 0.48 4.35
CA THR A 33 21.87 0.74 5.47
C THR A 33 21.13 1.53 6.56
N TYR A 34 21.82 1.84 7.65
CA TYR A 34 21.24 2.70 8.70
C TYR A 34 20.84 4.09 8.17
N GLY A 35 21.57 4.62 7.17
CA GLY A 35 21.24 5.89 6.53
C GLY A 35 20.20 5.79 5.40
N CYS A 36 20.00 4.59 4.87
CA CYS A 36 19.14 4.29 3.72
C CYS A 36 18.25 3.09 4.08
N MET A 37 17.22 3.31 4.89
CA MET A 37 16.38 2.21 5.37
C MET A 37 15.28 1.89 4.34
N ALA A 38 15.04 0.60 4.09
CA ALA A 38 13.87 0.16 3.35
C ALA A 38 12.58 0.60 4.07
N LYS A 39 11.68 1.31 3.36
CA LYS A 39 10.44 1.88 3.92
C LYS A 39 9.16 1.45 3.21
N THR A 40 9.29 0.70 2.13
CA THR A 40 8.15 0.33 1.29
C THR A 40 8.52 -0.87 0.42
N VAL A 41 7.50 -1.61 0.01
CA VAL A 41 7.61 -2.65 -1.02
C VAL A 41 6.48 -2.47 -2.03
N SER A 42 6.78 -2.67 -3.30
CA SER A 42 5.78 -2.84 -4.35
C SER A 42 6.10 -4.08 -5.18
N ILE A 43 5.07 -4.63 -5.83
CA ILE A 43 5.15 -5.86 -6.61
C ILE A 43 4.48 -5.64 -7.95
N GLY A 44 5.15 -6.04 -9.03
CA GLY A 44 4.67 -5.92 -10.40
C GLY A 44 5.74 -6.39 -11.39
N ASP A 45 5.33 -6.71 -12.61
CA ASP A 45 6.21 -7.13 -13.70
C ASP A 45 6.90 -5.90 -14.33
N VAL A 46 8.10 -5.55 -13.84
CA VAL A 46 8.84 -4.34 -14.27
C VAL A 46 9.94 -4.63 -15.28
N ASN A 47 9.95 -5.85 -15.82
CA ASN A 47 10.78 -6.22 -16.96
C ASN A 47 9.97 -6.80 -18.13
N HIS A 48 8.64 -6.87 -17.99
CA HIS A 48 7.67 -7.39 -18.97
C HIS A 48 7.98 -8.84 -19.39
N ASP A 49 8.33 -9.68 -18.41
CA ASP A 49 8.63 -11.10 -18.61
C ASP A 49 7.48 -12.05 -18.19
N GLY A 50 6.36 -11.47 -17.75
CA GLY A 50 5.15 -12.14 -17.31
C GLY A 50 5.18 -12.58 -15.84
N ARG A 51 6.22 -12.23 -15.07
CA ARG A 51 6.35 -12.56 -13.64
C ARG A 51 6.36 -11.29 -12.80
N ASN A 52 5.84 -11.39 -11.59
CA ASN A 52 5.92 -10.25 -10.68
C ASN A 52 7.30 -10.17 -10.05
N ASP A 53 7.90 -8.99 -10.11
CA ASP A 53 9.15 -8.65 -9.44
C ASP A 53 8.87 -7.95 -8.11
N VAL A 54 9.92 -7.73 -7.32
CA VAL A 54 9.83 -6.99 -6.05
C VAL A 54 10.64 -5.71 -6.14
N ILE A 55 10.04 -4.60 -5.74
CA ILE A 55 10.71 -3.30 -5.65
C ILE A 55 10.64 -2.83 -4.21
N ILE A 56 11.76 -2.39 -3.66
CA ILE A 56 11.80 -1.71 -2.36
C ILE A 56 12.30 -0.29 -2.52
N GLY A 57 11.83 0.60 -1.66
CA GLY A 57 12.33 1.97 -1.56
C GLY A 57 13.26 2.12 -0.34
N ASP A 58 14.53 2.43 -0.61
CA ASP A 58 15.53 2.78 0.39
C ASP A 58 15.52 4.29 0.63
N SER A 59 14.77 4.71 1.65
CA SER A 59 14.42 6.10 1.94
C SER A 59 15.58 7.08 1.78
N GLY A 60 15.47 7.95 0.78
CA GLY A 60 16.40 9.05 0.50
C GLY A 60 17.63 8.64 -0.32
N CYS A 61 17.75 7.37 -0.71
CA CYS A 61 18.92 6.85 -1.40
C CYS A 61 18.58 6.26 -2.78
N GLY A 62 17.49 5.51 -2.90
CA GLY A 62 17.06 4.95 -4.18
C GLY A 62 16.05 3.82 -4.05
N ILE A 63 15.72 3.21 -5.18
CA ILE A 63 14.90 1.99 -5.23
C ILE A 63 15.78 0.80 -5.60
N GLU A 64 15.41 -0.38 -5.13
CA GLU A 64 16.09 -1.63 -5.46
C GLU A 64 15.10 -2.62 -6.08
N VAL A 65 15.42 -3.11 -7.28
CA VAL A 65 14.57 -4.00 -8.09
C VAL A 65 15.10 -5.42 -8.05
N PHE A 66 14.28 -6.36 -7.60
CA PHE A 66 14.58 -7.77 -7.47
C PHE A 66 13.73 -8.55 -8.47
N LEU A 67 14.35 -8.97 -9.59
CA LEU A 67 13.64 -9.67 -10.65
C LEU A 67 13.32 -11.12 -10.27
N GLN A 68 12.09 -11.57 -10.52
CA GLN A 68 11.68 -12.94 -10.28
C GLN A 68 12.07 -13.84 -11.45
N ASN A 69 12.72 -14.96 -11.14
CA ASN A 69 13.01 -15.98 -12.16
C ASN A 69 11.87 -17.02 -12.30
N GLY A 70 11.95 -17.86 -13.33
CA GLY A 70 10.96 -18.91 -13.58
C GLY A 70 10.79 -19.97 -12.48
N ALA A 71 11.68 -20.01 -11.49
CA ALA A 71 11.55 -20.88 -10.32
C ALA A 71 10.88 -20.18 -9.12
N GLY A 72 10.55 -18.89 -9.25
CA GLY A 72 9.92 -18.07 -8.21
C GLY A 72 10.89 -17.46 -7.19
N SER A 73 12.21 -17.60 -7.40
CA SER A 73 13.21 -16.92 -6.56
C SER A 73 13.62 -15.58 -7.17
N LEU A 74 14.10 -14.66 -6.34
CA LEU A 74 14.55 -13.35 -6.78
C LEU A 74 16.04 -13.34 -7.14
N ALA A 75 16.39 -12.65 -8.23
CA ALA A 75 17.76 -12.30 -8.55
C ALA A 75 18.31 -11.26 -7.54
N PRO A 76 19.63 -11.06 -7.46
CA PRO A 76 20.20 -9.95 -6.69
C PRO A 76 19.60 -8.61 -7.12
N GLY A 77 19.35 -7.72 -6.15
CA GLY A 77 18.76 -6.41 -6.38
C GLY A 77 19.60 -5.53 -7.30
N VAL A 78 18.93 -4.80 -8.18
CA VAL A 78 19.52 -3.74 -9.01
C VAL A 78 19.11 -2.39 -8.42
N PHE A 79 20.09 -1.56 -8.08
CA PHE A 79 19.86 -0.30 -7.38
C PHE A 79 19.77 0.89 -8.35
N TYR A 80 18.74 1.71 -8.16
CA TYR A 80 18.46 2.93 -8.93
C TYR A 80 18.42 4.15 -7.98
N PRO A 81 19.43 5.05 -8.01
CA PRO A 81 19.52 6.17 -7.07
C PRO A 81 18.37 7.18 -7.22
N SER A 82 17.80 7.62 -6.09
CA SER A 82 16.85 8.74 -6.02
C SER A 82 16.56 9.14 -4.58
N VAL A 83 16.28 10.43 -4.38
CA VAL A 83 15.77 10.95 -3.10
C VAL A 83 14.30 10.57 -2.87
N ASP A 84 13.56 10.29 -3.95
CA ASP A 84 12.12 9.98 -3.94
C ASP A 84 11.86 8.48 -3.78
N SER A 85 12.26 7.94 -2.64
CA SER A 85 12.30 6.49 -2.39
C SER A 85 11.71 6.07 -1.04
N TYR A 86 10.98 6.97 -0.37
CA TYR A 86 10.31 6.69 0.90
C TYR A 86 9.06 5.82 0.71
N LYS A 87 8.24 6.11 -0.31
CA LYS A 87 7.12 5.28 -0.75
C LYS A 87 7.25 5.04 -2.25
N VAL A 88 6.88 3.84 -2.71
CA VAL A 88 6.93 3.47 -4.12
C VAL A 88 5.66 2.74 -4.53
N ARG A 89 5.21 2.95 -5.76
CA ARG A 89 4.09 2.24 -6.39
C ARG A 89 4.46 1.91 -7.84
N ILE A 90 3.74 0.94 -8.39
CA ILE A 90 3.94 0.42 -9.75
C ILE A 90 2.63 0.58 -10.51
N ALA A 91 2.69 1.15 -11.71
CA ALA A 91 1.57 1.31 -12.64
C ALA A 91 2.12 1.64 -14.03
N ASP A 92 1.29 1.56 -15.06
CA ASP A 92 1.62 2.14 -16.37
C ASP A 92 1.47 3.67 -16.30
N LEU A 93 2.59 4.38 -16.25
CA LEU A 93 2.67 5.83 -15.99
C LEU A 93 3.00 6.63 -17.25
N ASN A 94 3.06 5.98 -18.41
CA ASN A 94 3.12 6.65 -19.71
C ASN A 94 2.09 6.15 -20.77
N ASN A 95 1.25 5.17 -20.41
CA ASN A 95 0.23 4.52 -21.24
C ASN A 95 0.81 3.76 -22.44
N ASP A 96 1.95 3.07 -22.25
CA ASP A 96 2.58 2.23 -23.27
C ASP A 96 2.35 0.72 -23.05
N GLY A 97 1.65 0.34 -21.98
CA GLY A 97 1.34 -1.03 -21.59
C GLY A 97 2.44 -1.72 -20.76
N LEU A 98 3.52 -1.02 -20.42
CA LEU A 98 4.58 -1.48 -19.54
C LEU A 98 4.37 -0.93 -18.12
N LEU A 99 4.83 -1.66 -17.11
CA LEU A 99 4.70 -1.19 -15.73
C LEU A 99 5.93 -0.38 -15.33
N ASP A 100 5.68 0.88 -15.00
CA ASP A 100 6.64 1.85 -14.51
C ASP A 100 6.68 1.89 -12.98
N VAL A 101 7.61 2.68 -12.43
CA VAL A 101 7.70 2.92 -10.98
C VAL A 101 7.54 4.40 -10.70
N VAL A 102 6.75 4.74 -9.69
CA VAL A 102 6.73 6.08 -9.08
C VAL A 102 7.19 5.98 -7.63
N GLY A 103 7.91 7.00 -7.18
CA GLY A 103 8.29 7.14 -5.79
C GLY A 103 8.17 8.59 -5.31
N ILE A 104 8.00 8.74 -4.00
CA ILE A 104 8.06 10.02 -3.29
C ILE A 104 9.07 9.91 -2.15
N GLY A 105 9.68 11.02 -1.79
CA GLY A 105 10.66 11.10 -0.70
C GLY A 105 10.06 11.75 0.54
N TRP A 106 10.81 11.70 1.64
CA TRP A 106 10.38 12.40 2.86
C TRP A 106 10.64 13.91 2.69
N GLY A 107 9.58 14.68 2.48
CA GLY A 107 9.69 16.15 2.33
C GLY A 107 10.39 16.59 1.05
N THR A 108 10.39 15.75 0.02
CA THR A 108 10.75 16.13 -1.34
C THR A 108 9.47 16.63 -2.01
N ASP A 109 9.42 17.86 -2.53
CA ASP A 109 8.18 18.38 -3.16
C ASP A 109 7.94 17.77 -4.57
N THR A 110 8.28 16.49 -4.74
CA THR A 110 8.31 15.79 -6.03
C THR A 110 7.90 14.34 -5.94
N ALA A 111 7.27 13.85 -7.01
CA ALA A 111 7.16 12.44 -7.33
C ALA A 111 8.11 12.13 -8.50
N SER A 112 9.02 11.17 -8.30
CA SER A 112 9.93 10.70 -9.35
C SER A 112 9.35 9.47 -10.03
N VAL A 113 9.34 9.48 -11.37
CA VAL A 113 8.84 8.38 -12.20
C VAL A 113 9.97 7.78 -13.01
N TRP A 114 10.16 6.47 -12.86
CA TRP A 114 11.06 5.65 -13.65
C TRP A 114 10.26 4.87 -14.67
N LEU A 115 10.45 5.19 -15.96
CA LEU A 115 9.78 4.47 -17.02
C LEU A 115 10.50 3.16 -17.32
N GLN A 116 9.74 2.08 -17.54
CA GLN A 116 10.29 0.86 -18.08
C GLN A 116 10.63 1.08 -19.56
N ASN A 117 11.86 0.77 -19.94
CA ASN A 117 12.27 0.76 -21.33
C ASN A 117 12.07 -0.62 -21.97
N GLY A 118 12.04 -0.66 -23.31
CA GLY A 118 11.89 -1.89 -24.08
C GLY A 118 12.99 -2.95 -23.88
N GLY A 119 14.04 -2.63 -23.10
CA GLY A 119 15.07 -3.57 -22.67
C GLY A 119 14.75 -4.29 -21.34
N GLY A 120 13.61 -4.01 -20.71
CA GLY A 120 13.23 -4.60 -19.42
C GLY A 120 14.00 -4.02 -18.23
N THR A 121 14.37 -2.74 -18.33
CA THR A 121 15.04 -1.98 -17.27
C THR A 121 14.37 -0.63 -17.08
N LEU A 122 14.63 0.02 -15.96
CA LEU A 122 14.13 1.36 -15.67
C LEU A 122 15.07 2.46 -16.19
N ASP A 123 14.52 3.44 -16.90
CA ASP A 123 15.23 4.65 -17.31
C ASP A 123 15.48 5.59 -16.11
N PRO A 124 16.42 6.56 -16.21
CA PRO A 124 16.62 7.56 -15.15
C PRO A 124 15.31 8.29 -14.82
N PRO A 125 15.05 8.58 -13.53
CA PRO A 125 13.75 9.11 -13.13
C PRO A 125 13.53 10.54 -13.60
N VAL A 126 12.29 10.85 -13.95
CA VAL A 126 11.80 12.21 -14.18
C VAL A 126 11.00 12.66 -12.97
N ALA A 127 11.36 13.80 -12.39
CA ALA A 127 10.67 14.37 -11.23
C ALA A 127 9.53 15.30 -11.68
N TYR A 128 8.35 15.08 -11.11
CA TYR A 128 7.16 15.92 -11.28
C TYR A 128 6.88 16.65 -9.97
N GLY A 129 6.62 17.96 -10.06
CA GLY A 129 6.37 18.79 -8.87
C GLY A 129 5.01 18.52 -8.26
N ILE A 130 4.99 18.10 -7.00
CA ILE A 130 3.78 17.90 -6.19
C ILE A 130 4.16 18.19 -4.75
N ALA A 131 3.63 19.26 -4.18
CA ALA A 131 4.07 19.73 -2.88
C ALA A 131 3.46 18.87 -1.77
N HIS A 132 4.30 18.14 -1.05
CA HIS A 132 3.96 17.30 0.09
C HIS A 132 5.07 17.36 1.13
N GLY A 133 4.83 16.78 2.31
CA GLY A 133 5.93 16.53 3.20
C GLY A 133 5.52 15.81 4.46
N GLY A 134 6.36 14.84 4.85
CA GLY A 134 6.35 14.15 6.13
C GLY A 134 5.10 13.29 6.35
N TRP A 135 5.29 12.07 6.86
CA TRP A 135 4.17 11.12 7.04
C TRP A 135 3.36 10.91 5.74
N ASP A 136 4.07 10.94 4.62
CA ASP A 136 3.47 10.88 3.29
C ASP A 136 3.07 9.44 2.94
N ASP A 137 2.04 9.31 2.12
CA ASP A 137 1.70 8.05 1.47
C ASP A 137 1.36 8.27 -0.01
N LEU A 138 1.48 7.20 -0.80
CA LEU A 138 1.46 7.26 -2.26
C LEU A 138 0.61 6.12 -2.79
N GLU A 139 -0.35 6.45 -3.64
CA GLU A 139 -1.13 5.49 -4.41
C GLU A 139 -1.18 5.86 -5.88
N VAL A 140 -1.62 4.90 -6.70
CA VAL A 140 -1.82 5.05 -8.13
C VAL A 140 -3.19 4.50 -8.52
N GLY A 141 -3.90 5.21 -9.39
CA GLY A 141 -5.19 4.78 -9.90
C GLY A 141 -5.87 5.87 -10.71
N ASP A 142 -6.83 5.48 -11.55
CA ASP A 142 -7.62 6.41 -12.37
C ASP A 142 -8.67 7.10 -11.49
N VAL A 143 -8.30 8.21 -10.85
CA VAL A 143 -9.19 8.98 -9.94
C VAL A 143 -9.94 10.09 -10.67
N ASN A 144 -9.65 10.29 -11.95
CA ASN A 144 -10.33 11.25 -12.81
C ASN A 144 -11.25 10.56 -13.85
N ASN A 145 -11.23 9.23 -13.96
CA ASN A 145 -12.02 8.42 -14.88
C ASN A 145 -11.80 8.78 -16.36
N ASP A 146 -10.54 8.96 -16.76
CA ASP A 146 -10.13 9.11 -18.16
C ASP A 146 -9.47 7.85 -18.75
N GLY A 147 -9.34 6.79 -17.95
CA GLY A 147 -8.75 5.51 -18.34
C GLY A 147 -7.24 5.44 -18.14
N LEU A 148 -6.63 6.46 -17.52
CA LEU A 148 -5.19 6.58 -17.30
C LEU A 148 -4.85 6.53 -15.80
N ALA A 149 -3.66 6.05 -15.46
CA ALA A 149 -3.27 5.90 -14.05
C ALA A 149 -2.73 7.22 -13.50
N ASP A 150 -3.44 7.81 -12.53
CA ASP A 150 -2.99 9.03 -11.87
C ASP A 150 -2.10 8.73 -10.67
N ILE A 151 -1.21 9.67 -10.33
CA ILE A 151 -0.41 9.61 -9.10
C ILE A 151 -1.16 10.37 -8.00
N VAL A 152 -1.41 9.72 -6.86
CA VAL A 152 -2.13 10.26 -5.73
C VAL A 152 -1.22 10.30 -4.50
N VAL A 153 -0.91 11.50 -4.01
CA VAL A 153 0.00 11.72 -2.87
C VAL A 153 -0.75 12.31 -1.70
N MET A 154 -0.70 11.63 -0.55
CA MET A 154 -1.15 12.17 0.72
C MET A 154 0.01 12.88 1.41
N SER A 155 -0.17 14.15 1.75
CA SER A 155 0.79 14.95 2.53
C SER A 155 0.39 14.97 4.01
N GLY A 156 1.26 14.47 4.88
CA GLY A 156 0.96 14.29 6.31
C GLY A 156 1.51 15.36 7.25
N GLN A 157 2.31 16.31 6.75
CA GLN A 157 2.87 17.42 7.52
C GLN A 157 2.77 18.74 6.73
N ALA A 158 2.75 19.87 7.46
CA ALA A 158 2.70 21.26 6.98
C ALA A 158 1.45 21.68 6.17
N SER A 159 1.00 20.88 5.21
CA SER A 159 -0.22 21.11 4.42
C SER A 159 -0.93 19.79 4.22
N LEU A 160 -1.89 19.51 5.09
CA LEU A 160 -2.66 18.26 5.07
C LEU A 160 -3.60 18.22 3.87
N ARG A 161 -3.24 17.44 2.86
CA ARG A 161 -3.97 17.36 1.60
C ARG A 161 -3.65 16.08 0.84
N VAL A 162 -4.56 15.72 -0.05
CA VAL A 162 -4.31 14.81 -1.17
C VAL A 162 -3.96 15.65 -2.38
N GLY A 163 -2.83 15.36 -3.02
CA GLY A 163 -2.45 15.88 -4.32
C GLY A 163 -2.65 14.81 -5.40
N VAL A 164 -3.21 15.21 -6.54
CA VAL A 164 -3.44 14.32 -7.70
C VAL A 164 -2.70 14.88 -8.91
N LEU A 165 -1.79 14.10 -9.46
CA LEU A 165 -1.16 14.34 -10.76
C LEU A 165 -1.86 13.47 -11.79
N GLY A 166 -2.71 14.09 -12.62
CA GLY A 166 -3.43 13.39 -13.69
C GLY A 166 -2.49 12.99 -14.82
N GLN A 167 -2.52 11.73 -15.26
CA GLN A 167 -1.69 11.29 -16.38
C GLN A 167 -2.20 11.87 -17.70
N ARG A 168 -1.27 12.23 -18.59
CA ARG A 168 -1.60 12.71 -19.93
C ARG A 168 -1.62 11.54 -20.93
N PRO A 169 -2.52 11.55 -21.94
CA PRO A 169 -2.56 10.50 -22.97
C PRO A 169 -1.27 10.29 -23.77
N GLY A 170 -0.34 11.27 -23.77
CA GLY A 170 0.96 11.18 -24.43
C GLY A 170 2.14 10.98 -23.48
N GLY A 171 1.87 10.58 -22.24
CA GLY A 171 2.86 10.45 -21.16
C GLY A 171 3.10 11.74 -20.38
N GLY A 172 3.65 11.57 -19.18
CA GLY A 172 3.81 12.64 -18.20
C GLY A 172 2.49 13.08 -17.55
N PHE A 173 2.56 14.15 -16.76
CA PHE A 173 1.47 14.51 -15.84
C PHE A 173 1.03 15.98 -15.96
N GLU A 174 -0.24 16.22 -15.65
CA GLU A 174 -0.82 17.55 -15.47
C GLU A 174 -0.27 18.26 -14.22
N ALA A 175 -0.59 19.55 -14.08
CA ALA A 175 -0.34 20.25 -12.83
C ALA A 175 -1.19 19.62 -11.70
N PRO A 176 -0.67 19.55 -10.46
CA PRO A 176 -1.35 18.85 -9.37
C PRO A 176 -2.64 19.56 -8.97
N ALA A 177 -3.72 18.79 -8.83
CA ALA A 177 -4.94 19.20 -8.13
C ALA A 177 -4.81 18.86 -6.64
N TYR A 178 -5.33 19.70 -5.75
CA TYR A 178 -5.21 19.51 -4.30
C TYR A 178 -6.58 19.48 -3.61
N TYR A 179 -6.74 18.52 -2.70
CA TYR A 179 -7.95 18.29 -1.90
C TYR A 179 -7.56 18.30 -0.42
N ASN A 180 -8.12 19.23 0.36
CA ASN A 180 -7.72 19.43 1.76
C ASN A 180 -8.22 18.31 2.66
N ILE A 181 -7.34 17.80 3.52
CA ILE A 181 -7.70 16.93 4.64
C ILE A 181 -7.94 17.86 5.86
N PRO A 182 -8.97 17.61 6.69
CA PRO A 182 -9.15 18.36 7.94
C PRO A 182 -7.87 18.38 8.78
N ASP A 183 -7.60 19.47 9.50
CA ASP A 183 -6.30 19.76 10.14
C ASP A 183 -5.95 18.85 11.35
N VAL A 184 -5.77 17.56 11.09
CA VAL A 184 -5.44 16.48 12.02
C VAL A 184 -4.58 15.41 11.31
N PHE A 185 -3.78 14.66 12.06
CA PHE A 185 -2.81 13.72 11.50
C PHE A 185 -3.47 12.65 10.60
N PRO A 186 -3.03 12.50 9.34
CA PRO A 186 -3.45 11.39 8.49
C PRO A 186 -2.63 10.12 8.77
N GLY A 187 -3.25 8.96 8.55
CA GLY A 187 -2.67 7.64 8.81
C GLY A 187 -2.38 6.81 7.55
N GLY A 188 -3.13 7.01 6.47
CA GLY A 188 -2.99 6.25 5.22
C GLY A 188 -3.99 6.69 4.16
N ILE A 189 -3.74 6.29 2.92
CA ILE A 189 -4.58 6.58 1.74
C ILE A 189 -4.79 5.32 0.91
N ALA A 190 -5.96 5.18 0.27
CA ALA A 190 -6.21 4.16 -0.73
C ALA A 190 -7.13 4.70 -1.85
N VAL A 191 -7.12 4.01 -3.00
CA VAL A 191 -7.88 4.36 -4.20
C VAL A 191 -8.77 3.20 -4.61
N GLY A 192 -10.05 3.46 -4.89
CA GLY A 192 -11.00 2.45 -5.35
C GLY A 192 -12.46 2.89 -5.27
N ASP A 193 -13.34 2.20 -5.98
CA ASP A 193 -14.78 2.50 -6.04
C ASP A 193 -15.51 2.16 -4.73
N LEU A 194 -15.88 3.18 -3.96
CA LEU A 194 -16.52 3.05 -2.64
C LEU A 194 -18.02 3.36 -2.66
N ASN A 195 -18.60 3.75 -3.79
CA ASN A 195 -20.04 3.96 -3.95
C ASN A 195 -20.74 3.05 -5.00
N GLY A 196 -19.98 2.23 -5.74
CA GLY A 196 -20.45 1.27 -6.73
C GLY A 196 -20.80 1.89 -8.08
N ASP A 197 -20.34 3.12 -8.37
CA ASP A 197 -20.60 3.81 -9.64
C ASP A 197 -19.58 3.49 -10.74
N GLY A 198 -18.55 2.72 -10.42
CA GLY A 198 -17.49 2.30 -11.34
C GLY A 198 -16.34 3.29 -11.50
N ALA A 199 -16.35 4.44 -10.83
CA ALA A 199 -15.22 5.37 -10.74
C ALA A 199 -14.42 5.14 -9.45
N ASN A 200 -13.11 5.36 -9.48
CA ASN A 200 -12.32 5.24 -8.26
C ASN A 200 -12.44 6.48 -7.39
N ASP A 201 -12.77 6.27 -6.12
CA ASP A 201 -12.73 7.27 -5.06
C ASP A 201 -11.37 7.27 -4.37
N VAL A 202 -11.16 8.27 -3.49
CA VAL A 202 -9.98 8.32 -2.60
C VAL A 202 -10.42 8.26 -1.15
N VAL A 203 -9.90 7.30 -0.40
CA VAL A 203 -10.09 7.23 1.06
C VAL A 203 -8.84 7.66 1.80
N VAL A 204 -9.02 8.40 2.90
CA VAL A 204 -7.96 8.80 3.81
C VAL A 204 -8.35 8.44 5.24
N ALA A 205 -7.48 7.73 5.95
CA ALA A 205 -7.55 7.58 7.39
C ALA A 205 -6.98 8.85 8.04
N TYR A 206 -7.70 9.47 8.96
CA TYR A 206 -7.23 10.69 9.62
C TYR A 206 -7.76 10.88 11.03
N GLY A 207 -7.12 11.78 11.77
CA GLY A 207 -7.49 12.10 13.14
C GLY A 207 -6.50 11.55 14.15
N GLY A 208 -7.00 11.40 15.37
CA GLY A 208 -6.23 10.83 16.46
C GLY A 208 -7.19 10.06 17.34
N ASN A 209 -7.23 10.41 18.62
CA ASN A 209 -8.10 9.69 19.54
C ASN A 209 -9.59 9.94 19.25
N LYS A 210 -10.45 8.97 19.55
CA LYS A 210 -11.91 9.14 19.58
C LYS A 210 -12.29 10.35 20.45
N PRO A 211 -13.21 11.25 20.01
CA PRO A 211 -14.07 11.16 18.83
C PRO A 211 -13.50 11.78 17.55
N SER A 212 -12.22 12.16 17.52
CA SER A 212 -11.60 12.82 16.37
C SER A 212 -11.09 11.86 15.29
N SER A 213 -11.04 10.56 15.56
CA SER A 213 -10.75 9.49 14.59
C SER A 213 -11.80 9.42 13.48
N LYS A 214 -11.36 9.40 12.22
CA LYS A 214 -12.22 9.42 11.05
C LYS A 214 -11.65 8.61 9.88
N ILE A 215 -12.56 8.09 9.07
CA ILE A 215 -12.30 7.72 7.67
C ILE A 215 -12.95 8.79 6.79
N GLY A 216 -12.18 9.38 5.90
CA GLY A 216 -12.67 10.38 4.95
C GLY A 216 -12.68 9.82 3.55
N VAL A 217 -13.79 9.98 2.84
CA VAL A 217 -13.91 9.58 1.44
C VAL A 217 -14.11 10.81 0.58
N TYR A 218 -13.24 10.99 -0.40
CA TYR A 218 -13.46 11.92 -1.50
C TYR A 218 -14.05 11.15 -2.66
N TYR A 219 -15.36 11.27 -2.86
CA TYR A 219 -16.03 10.58 -3.96
C TYR A 219 -15.69 11.25 -5.29
N GLN A 220 -15.43 10.45 -6.32
CA GLN A 220 -15.29 10.93 -7.67
C GLN A 220 -16.67 11.38 -8.18
N ASN A 221 -16.70 12.56 -8.80
CA ASN A 221 -17.94 13.15 -9.30
C ASN A 221 -18.00 13.14 -10.84
N ALA A 222 -19.19 13.41 -11.37
CA ALA A 222 -19.43 13.46 -12.82
C ALA A 222 -18.58 14.50 -13.58
N SER A 223 -17.93 15.43 -12.88
CA SER A 223 -16.99 16.40 -13.46
C SER A 223 -15.54 15.90 -13.47
N ARG A 224 -15.30 14.62 -13.12
CA ARG A 224 -13.97 13.98 -13.11
C ARG A 224 -13.01 14.60 -12.10
N THR A 225 -13.57 15.11 -11.01
CA THR A 225 -12.82 15.58 -9.85
C THR A 225 -13.34 14.90 -8.58
N LEU A 226 -12.67 15.12 -7.46
CA LEU A 226 -13.13 14.60 -6.18
C LEU A 226 -14.00 15.63 -5.43
N ASP A 227 -15.13 15.17 -4.89
CA ASP A 227 -16.02 15.95 -4.05
C ASP A 227 -15.40 16.28 -2.69
N PRO A 228 -15.94 17.26 -1.94
CA PRO A 228 -15.52 17.51 -0.56
C PRO A 228 -15.60 16.23 0.30
N ILE A 229 -14.63 16.07 1.20
CA ILE A 229 -14.48 14.88 2.04
C ILE A 229 -15.77 14.54 2.82
N ALA A 230 -16.27 13.32 2.64
CA ALA A 230 -17.32 12.72 3.44
C ALA A 230 -16.69 11.99 4.63
N ALA A 231 -17.00 12.42 5.86
CA ALA A 231 -16.37 11.90 7.07
C ALA A 231 -17.22 10.82 7.74
N HIS A 232 -16.60 9.70 8.06
CA HIS A 232 -17.16 8.56 8.78
C HIS A 232 -16.44 8.39 10.12
N ASP A 233 -17.20 8.12 11.19
CA ASP A 233 -16.62 7.85 12.50
C ASP A 233 -15.78 6.57 12.47
N SER A 234 -14.57 6.66 13.02
CA SER A 234 -13.67 5.51 13.18
C SER A 234 -13.33 5.26 14.64
N TYR A 235 -12.94 4.03 14.97
CA TYR A 235 -12.73 3.55 16.32
C TYR A 235 -11.73 4.40 17.11
N ASP A 236 -10.43 4.32 16.79
CA ASP A 236 -9.39 5.08 17.48
C ASP A 236 -8.07 5.05 16.69
N ILE A 237 -7.41 6.20 16.48
CA ILE A 237 -6.17 6.37 15.67
C ILE A 237 -6.12 5.42 14.45
N PRO A 238 -6.90 5.68 13.39
CA PRO A 238 -6.85 4.89 12.17
C PRO A 238 -5.49 5.10 11.45
N GLU A 239 -4.89 4.01 10.97
CA GLU A 239 -3.55 3.99 10.38
C GLU A 239 -3.62 3.61 8.89
N ALA A 240 -3.01 2.50 8.48
CA ALA A 240 -3.10 2.02 7.12
C ALA A 240 -4.53 1.65 6.75
N VAL A 241 -4.90 1.97 5.52
CA VAL A 241 -6.21 1.73 4.93
C VAL A 241 -6.03 1.05 3.56
N GLU A 242 -6.91 0.11 3.23
CA GLU A 242 -6.92 -0.59 1.94
C GLU A 242 -8.37 -0.74 1.46
N ILE A 243 -8.56 -0.79 0.14
CA ILE A 243 -9.87 -0.98 -0.50
C ILE A 243 -9.90 -2.34 -1.22
N ALA A 244 -10.78 -3.23 -0.80
CA ALA A 244 -10.92 -4.55 -1.40
C ALA A 244 -12.27 -5.19 -1.08
N ASP A 245 -12.70 -6.14 -1.91
CA ASP A 245 -13.87 -6.98 -1.60
C ASP A 245 -13.48 -8.00 -0.52
N VAL A 246 -13.54 -7.59 0.74
CA VAL A 246 -13.13 -8.43 1.89
C VAL A 246 -14.29 -9.31 2.37
N THR A 247 -15.53 -8.91 2.06
CA THR A 247 -16.75 -9.67 2.35
C THR A 247 -17.11 -10.69 1.25
N GLY A 248 -16.43 -10.68 0.12
CA GLY A 248 -16.68 -11.58 -1.02
C GLY A 248 -18.06 -11.40 -1.65
N ASP A 249 -18.64 -10.20 -1.56
CA ASP A 249 -19.98 -9.89 -2.05
C ASP A 249 -19.98 -9.09 -3.37
N GLY A 250 -18.79 -8.94 -3.97
CA GLY A 250 -18.54 -8.26 -5.23
C GLY A 250 -18.40 -6.74 -5.11
N ARG A 251 -18.55 -6.17 -3.90
CA ARG A 251 -18.40 -4.73 -3.63
C ARG A 251 -17.08 -4.47 -2.91
N LYS A 252 -16.57 -3.25 -3.01
CA LYS A 252 -15.29 -2.89 -2.38
C LYS A 252 -15.54 -2.34 -0.99
N ASP A 253 -14.93 -2.95 0.00
CA ASP A 253 -14.98 -2.54 1.40
C ASP A 253 -13.71 -1.77 1.77
N ILE A 254 -13.79 -0.96 2.82
CA ILE A 254 -12.62 -0.32 3.43
C ILE A 254 -12.12 -1.21 4.56
N VAL A 255 -10.84 -1.55 4.56
CA VAL A 255 -10.15 -2.20 5.68
C VAL A 255 -9.20 -1.18 6.30
N VAL A 256 -9.28 -0.97 7.62
CA VAL A 256 -8.41 -0.05 8.35
C VAL A 256 -7.78 -0.71 9.57
N LEU A 257 -6.52 -0.38 9.86
CA LEU A 257 -5.84 -0.83 11.07
C LEU A 257 -5.93 0.18 12.21
N HIS A 258 -6.08 -0.37 13.42
CA HIS A 258 -5.93 0.29 14.71
C HIS A 258 -4.86 -0.48 15.49
N GLY A 259 -3.63 -0.51 14.98
CA GLY A 259 -2.60 -1.43 15.47
C GLY A 259 -2.27 -1.25 16.94
N GLY A 260 -2.29 -0.01 17.45
CA GLY A 260 -2.15 0.27 18.88
C GLY A 260 -3.24 -0.33 19.79
N TRP A 261 -4.40 -0.69 19.23
CA TRP A 261 -5.57 -1.22 19.94
C TRP A 261 -5.84 -2.69 19.62
N MET A 262 -4.94 -3.37 18.91
CA MET A 262 -5.14 -4.77 18.51
C MET A 262 -6.48 -4.95 17.78
N ALA A 263 -6.82 -4.01 16.91
CA ALA A 263 -8.08 -4.03 16.17
C ALA A 263 -7.89 -3.68 14.70
N MET A 264 -8.79 -4.24 13.88
CA MET A 264 -9.00 -3.88 12.49
C MET A 264 -10.47 -3.51 12.32
N GLY A 265 -10.73 -2.42 11.62
CA GLY A 265 -12.05 -1.98 11.21
C GLY A 265 -12.36 -2.40 9.77
N VAL A 266 -13.62 -2.71 9.49
CA VAL A 266 -14.13 -2.89 8.14
C VAL A 266 -15.38 -2.03 7.94
N TYR A 267 -15.38 -1.16 6.94
CA TYR A 267 -16.56 -0.43 6.48
C TYR A 267 -17.06 -1.11 5.21
N ARG A 268 -18.22 -1.77 5.33
CA ARG A 268 -18.79 -2.53 4.22
C ARG A 268 -19.49 -1.61 3.25
N GLN A 269 -19.26 -1.79 1.96
CA GLN A 269 -20.04 -1.13 0.93
C GLN A 269 -21.40 -1.82 0.77
N MET A 270 -22.45 -1.06 1.00
CA MET A 270 -23.83 -1.52 0.93
C MET A 270 -24.34 -1.49 -0.52
N PRO A 271 -25.36 -2.31 -0.87
CA PRO A 271 -25.90 -2.35 -2.23
C PRO A 271 -26.49 -1.03 -2.75
N ASP A 272 -26.72 -0.05 -1.87
CA ASP A 272 -27.20 1.29 -2.22
C ASP A 272 -26.07 2.30 -2.43
N GLY A 273 -24.80 1.85 -2.41
CA GLY A 273 -23.62 2.68 -2.58
C GLY A 273 -23.16 3.41 -1.31
N THR A 274 -23.80 3.17 -0.17
CA THR A 274 -23.37 3.75 1.11
C THR A 274 -22.38 2.86 1.84
N LEU A 275 -21.61 3.44 2.77
CA LEU A 275 -20.77 2.69 3.69
C LEU A 275 -21.51 2.40 5.00
N ALA A 276 -21.49 1.14 5.44
CA ALA A 276 -21.96 0.75 6.75
C ALA A 276 -21.08 1.33 7.88
N ALA A 277 -21.58 1.26 9.12
CA ALA A 277 -20.74 1.52 10.28
C ALA A 277 -19.58 0.52 10.37
N GLU A 278 -18.49 0.95 10.99
CA GLU A 278 -17.29 0.15 11.18
C GLU A 278 -17.56 -1.12 12.01
N ASP A 279 -17.31 -2.29 11.41
CA ASP A 279 -17.25 -3.57 12.12
C ASP A 279 -15.82 -3.80 12.63
N LEU A 280 -15.67 -4.08 13.93
CA LEU A 280 -14.36 -4.24 14.58
C LEU A 280 -13.99 -5.70 14.81
N TYR A 281 -12.75 -6.03 14.47
CA TYR A 281 -12.14 -7.34 14.62
C TYR A 281 -10.92 -7.26 15.52
N GLY A 282 -10.90 -8.07 16.59
CA GLY A 282 -9.74 -8.18 17.46
C GLY A 282 -8.60 -8.94 16.78
N ILE A 283 -7.44 -8.30 16.68
CA ILE A 283 -6.19 -8.83 16.12
C ILE A 283 -5.07 -8.70 17.17
N PRO A 284 -4.96 -9.64 18.13
CA PRO A 284 -4.03 -9.53 19.26
C PRO A 284 -2.54 -9.54 18.87
N TYR A 285 -2.26 -9.69 17.58
CA TYR A 285 -0.94 -9.74 16.96
C TYR A 285 -0.62 -8.53 16.09
N ALA A 286 -1.54 -7.57 15.95
CA ALA A 286 -1.20 -6.24 15.45
C ALA A 286 -1.18 -5.32 16.66
N SER A 287 0.01 -5.08 17.21
CA SER A 287 0.15 -4.39 18.51
C SER A 287 1.07 -3.19 18.41
N HIS A 288 1.25 -2.65 17.21
CA HIS A 288 2.16 -1.56 16.95
C HIS A 288 1.45 -0.35 16.36
N TYR A 289 1.98 0.83 16.70
CA TYR A 289 1.56 2.09 16.11
C TYR A 289 2.30 2.26 14.78
N ASN A 290 1.62 2.75 13.74
CA ASN A 290 2.20 3.00 12.42
C ASN A 290 2.60 1.73 11.62
N PRO A 291 1.74 0.70 11.49
CA PRO A 291 1.93 -0.35 10.50
C PRO A 291 1.74 0.27 9.11
N HIS A 292 2.85 0.48 8.39
CA HIS A 292 2.82 0.86 6.98
C HIS A 292 2.50 -0.32 6.04
N GLY A 293 2.28 -1.51 6.57
CA GLY A 293 2.04 -2.72 5.80
C GLY A 293 0.68 -3.31 6.13
N LEU A 294 -0.32 -2.93 5.35
CA LEU A 294 -1.58 -3.62 5.19
C LEU A 294 -1.65 -4.04 3.72
N ALA A 295 -2.10 -5.26 3.45
CA ALA A 295 -2.44 -5.67 2.09
C ALA A 295 -3.61 -6.63 2.13
N VAL A 296 -4.48 -6.55 1.14
CA VAL A 296 -5.66 -7.40 1.01
C VAL A 296 -5.63 -8.14 -0.31
N GLY A 297 -5.86 -9.45 -0.28
CA GLY A 297 -5.88 -10.27 -1.48
C GLY A 297 -6.01 -11.75 -1.17
N ASP A 298 -6.49 -12.54 -2.13
CA ASP A 298 -6.58 -13.99 -1.98
C ASP A 298 -5.17 -14.59 -1.86
N ILE A 299 -4.74 -14.89 -0.64
CA ILE A 299 -3.41 -15.44 -0.41
C ILE A 299 -3.51 -16.93 -0.32
N SER A 300 -4.54 -17.45 0.34
CA SER A 300 -4.87 -18.88 0.45
C SER A 300 -5.08 -19.60 -0.89
N GLY A 301 -5.41 -18.86 -1.95
CA GLY A 301 -5.78 -19.42 -3.26
C GLY A 301 -7.19 -20.00 -3.27
N ASP A 302 -8.04 -19.61 -2.31
CA ASP A 302 -9.40 -20.12 -2.16
C ASP A 302 -10.46 -19.24 -2.84
N GLY A 303 -10.02 -18.19 -3.55
CA GLY A 303 -10.88 -17.23 -4.24
C GLY A 303 -11.44 -16.13 -3.36
N ARG A 304 -11.03 -16.04 -2.08
CA ARG A 304 -11.47 -15.00 -1.15
C ARG A 304 -10.29 -14.17 -0.68
N ASN A 305 -10.51 -12.87 -0.51
CA ASN A 305 -9.45 -12.00 -0.04
C ASN A 305 -9.14 -12.25 1.45
N ASP A 306 -7.85 -12.46 1.72
CA ASP A 306 -7.24 -12.51 3.04
C ASP A 306 -6.61 -11.15 3.38
N VAL A 307 -6.30 -10.92 4.65
CA VAL A 307 -5.62 -9.70 5.10
C VAL A 307 -4.22 -10.01 5.60
N VAL A 308 -3.24 -9.22 5.17
CA VAL A 308 -1.85 -9.31 5.60
C VAL A 308 -1.45 -8.05 6.30
N ILE A 309 -0.77 -8.23 7.42
CA ILE A 309 -0.24 -7.14 8.23
C ILE A 309 1.24 -7.40 8.43
N ALA A 310 2.04 -6.37 8.22
CA ALA A 310 3.42 -6.36 8.66
C ALA A 310 3.53 -5.68 10.02
N ASP A 311 3.61 -6.49 11.07
CA ASP A 311 3.68 -6.03 12.45
C ASP A 311 5.12 -5.99 12.95
N TYR A 312 5.42 -4.97 13.75
CA TYR A 312 6.75 -4.75 14.31
C TYR A 312 7.19 -5.84 15.31
N ASN A 313 6.26 -6.36 16.12
CA ASN A 313 6.52 -7.35 17.16
C ASN A 313 6.31 -8.79 16.69
N TYR A 314 5.40 -9.00 15.74
CA TYR A 314 4.98 -10.33 15.29
C TYR A 314 5.39 -10.67 13.85
N GLY A 315 6.06 -9.75 13.15
CA GLY A 315 6.48 -9.96 11.77
C GLY A 315 5.29 -10.01 10.82
N LEU A 316 5.26 -11.02 9.94
CA LEU A 316 4.15 -11.21 9.02
C LEU A 316 2.95 -11.87 9.74
N VAL A 317 1.82 -11.18 9.77
CA VAL A 317 0.53 -11.69 10.26
C VAL A 317 -0.40 -11.87 9.06
N VAL A 318 -1.01 -13.05 8.93
CA VAL A 318 -2.00 -13.36 7.89
C VAL A 318 -3.31 -13.77 8.54
N LEU A 319 -4.38 -13.04 8.22
CA LEU A 319 -5.74 -13.29 8.66
C LEU A 319 -6.51 -13.94 7.52
N TYR A 320 -6.69 -15.26 7.63
CA TYR A 320 -7.43 -16.03 6.65
C TYR A 320 -8.93 -15.86 6.85
N ARG A 321 -9.64 -15.58 5.75
CA ARG A 321 -11.10 -15.53 5.76
C ARG A 321 -11.67 -16.95 5.89
N ASN A 322 -12.62 -17.15 6.82
CA ASN A 322 -13.22 -18.47 7.04
C ASN A 322 -14.75 -18.41 7.24
N ASP A 323 -15.51 -19.04 6.34
CA ASP A 323 -16.98 -18.99 6.36
C ASP A 323 -17.65 -19.74 7.53
N SER A 324 -16.89 -20.51 8.33
CA SER A 324 -17.49 -21.30 9.43
C SER A 324 -18.00 -20.45 10.61
N ILE A 325 -17.78 -19.12 10.59
CA ILE A 325 -18.21 -18.19 11.65
C ILE A 325 -18.83 -16.94 11.00
N ALA A 326 -19.99 -17.08 10.35
CA ALA A 326 -20.66 -15.97 9.66
C ALA A 326 -19.79 -15.28 8.56
N PRO A 327 -20.35 -14.44 7.67
CA PRO A 327 -19.57 -13.75 6.64
C PRO A 327 -18.52 -12.75 7.19
N THR A 328 -18.43 -12.62 8.51
CA THR A 328 -17.78 -11.57 9.29
C THR A 328 -16.81 -12.17 10.31
N ALA A 329 -15.98 -13.13 9.95
CA ALA A 329 -14.97 -13.64 10.88
C ALA A 329 -13.67 -13.98 10.18
N PHE A 330 -12.61 -13.30 10.61
CA PHE A 330 -11.25 -13.72 10.39
C PHE A 330 -10.89 -14.77 11.44
N SER A 331 -10.27 -15.86 10.99
CA SER A 331 -9.76 -16.87 11.92
C SER A 331 -8.39 -16.45 12.48
N ALA A 332 -8.06 -16.92 13.68
CA ALA A 332 -6.74 -16.70 14.28
C ALA A 332 -5.62 -17.12 13.30
N PRO A 333 -4.48 -16.40 13.27
CA PRO A 333 -3.43 -16.66 12.30
C PRO A 333 -2.93 -18.11 12.41
N ARG A 334 -2.82 -18.79 11.27
CA ARG A 334 -2.13 -20.09 11.19
C ARG A 334 -0.60 -19.96 11.27
N ALA A 335 -0.09 -18.73 11.25
CA ALA A 335 1.32 -18.40 11.49
C ALA A 335 1.45 -17.01 12.13
N ALA A 336 1.93 -16.97 13.36
CA ALA A 336 2.63 -15.81 13.90
C ALA A 336 4.07 -16.28 14.09
N MET A 337 4.99 -15.86 13.21
CA MET A 337 6.41 -16.17 13.39
C MET A 337 7.06 -14.97 14.04
N ASN A 338 7.45 -15.13 15.31
CA ASN A 338 8.30 -14.18 16.03
C ASN A 338 9.77 -14.56 15.73
N PRO A 339 10.49 -13.83 14.84
CA PRO A 339 11.94 -13.90 14.84
C PRO A 339 12.42 -13.05 16.01
N ALA A 340 12.97 -13.70 17.03
CA ALA A 340 13.34 -13.10 18.30
C ALA A 340 14.02 -11.71 18.19
N ALA A 341 13.41 -10.71 18.84
CA ALA A 341 14.02 -9.55 19.49
C ALA A 341 15.24 -8.88 18.80
N ALA A 342 15.02 -8.17 17.69
CA ALA A 342 15.61 -6.88 17.28
C ALA A 342 15.06 -6.53 15.87
N GLY A 343 14.53 -5.32 15.64
CA GLY A 343 13.88 -4.92 14.36
C GLY A 343 14.83 -4.86 13.15
N PRO A 344 14.40 -4.51 11.91
CA PRO A 344 13.22 -3.70 11.53
C PRO A 344 12.32 -4.23 10.38
N LEU A 345 11.19 -3.52 10.20
CA LEU A 345 10.31 -3.33 9.01
C LEU A 345 10.10 -4.50 8.04
N TYR A 346 8.96 -5.17 8.20
CA TYR A 346 8.38 -6.05 7.20
C TYR A 346 7.38 -5.25 6.34
N PHE A 347 7.22 -5.64 5.08
CA PHE A 347 6.14 -5.15 4.21
C PHE A 347 5.60 -6.35 3.42
N GLY A 348 4.29 -6.51 3.35
CA GLY A 348 3.65 -7.65 2.66
C GLY A 348 2.96 -7.21 1.39
N LYS A 349 3.32 -7.82 0.25
CA LYS A 349 2.49 -7.88 -0.97
C LYS A 349 2.64 -9.28 -1.59
N ARG A 350 1.63 -9.75 -2.34
CA ARG A 350 1.61 -11.09 -2.95
C ARG A 350 2.35 -11.11 -4.29
N LEU A 351 3.29 -12.03 -4.47
CA LEU A 351 3.84 -12.41 -5.79
C LEU A 351 2.87 -13.41 -6.45
N ARG A 352 2.27 -13.09 -7.61
CA ARG A 352 1.60 -14.11 -8.43
C ARG A 352 2.62 -14.79 -9.34
N LYS A 353 2.43 -16.10 -9.55
CA LYS A 353 3.08 -16.88 -10.61
C LYS A 353 2.41 -16.61 -11.95
#